data_AF-A0A7W6SPV0-F1
#
_entry.id   AF-A0A7W6SPV0-F1
#
_cell.length_a   1.000
_cell.length_b   1.000
_cell.length_c   1.000
_cell.angle_alpha   90.00
_cell.angle_beta   90.00
_cell.angle_gamma   90.00
#
_symmetry.space_group_name_H-M   'P 1'
#
loop_
_entity.id
_entity.type
_entity.pdbx_description
1 polymer ?
#
loop_
_entity_poly.entity_id
_entity_poly.type
_entity_poly.pdbx_seq_one_letter_code
_entity_poly.pdbx_strand_id
1 'polypeptide(L)'
;MARPLSVAIVGAGMGGLATAAALRRVGVDVTIYEQASQFARIGAGIQIGCNAMKVLRALGLEQRMRSQSFYPRSWNNRDWKSGDVKFDMIFGESAEAKFGAPYLLAHRGDLHAALASVVPNEPVKLSHKLVGLDDTGDGVRLTFADGTSAVADAVVGADGVHSTVRDILFDTAPARFTGRIAYRTTYPAALLGGEKIDDCTKWWGEDRHIVIYYVKPDRSEVYLVTSQPEPDFRIESWSAKGDVRDLRASFEGFHPQVGQVLAACPDVHKWAIMDREALDRWADGRVTLLGDACHPMTPYMAQGAAMAIEDAAVLSRCLDGVDRDGVADAFRCFEATRKGRTTRVQETSRANIWLKERTDTSWVYGYDAWSVPLAA
;
A
#
# COMPACT_ATOMS: atom_id res chain seq x y z
N MET A 1 -10.99 6.20 -36.87
CA MET A 1 -11.07 6.43 -35.40
C MET A 1 -9.66 6.70 -34.91
N ALA A 2 -9.45 7.71 -34.06
CA ALA A 2 -8.14 7.96 -33.46
C ALA A 2 -7.72 6.73 -32.63
N ARG A 3 -6.42 6.37 -32.64
CA ARG A 3 -5.94 5.27 -31.80
C ARG A 3 -6.13 5.65 -30.32
N PRO A 4 -6.48 4.70 -29.44
CA PRO A 4 -6.57 4.96 -28.00
C PRO A 4 -5.30 5.59 -27.44
N LEU A 5 -5.45 6.40 -26.39
CA LEU A 5 -4.32 6.90 -25.60
C LEU A 5 -3.57 5.70 -25.02
N SER A 6 -2.26 5.65 -25.22
CA SER A 6 -1.39 4.59 -24.69
C SER A 6 -0.63 5.08 -23.46
N VAL A 7 -0.73 4.33 -22.36
CA VAL A 7 -0.07 4.63 -21.09
C VAL A 7 0.83 3.47 -20.67
N ALA A 8 2.11 3.76 -20.45
CA ALA A 8 3.03 2.81 -19.83
C ALA A 8 3.04 2.99 -18.31
N ILE A 9 2.89 1.89 -17.57
CA ILE A 9 2.96 1.88 -16.10
C ILE A 9 4.26 1.16 -15.70
N VAL A 10 5.10 1.83 -14.93
CA VAL A 10 6.36 1.26 -14.43
C VAL A 10 6.12 0.74 -13.02
N GLY A 11 6.11 -0.58 -12.85
CA GLY A 11 5.85 -1.29 -11.60
C GLY A 11 4.50 -2.01 -11.56
N ALA A 12 4.50 -3.30 -11.26
CA ALA A 12 3.30 -4.15 -11.12
C ALA A 12 2.95 -4.41 -9.65
N GLY A 13 3.16 -3.42 -8.78
CA GLY A 13 2.68 -3.41 -7.41
C GLY A 13 1.16 -3.18 -7.32
N MET A 14 0.64 -2.97 -6.10
CA MET A 14 -0.79 -2.71 -5.88
C MET A 14 -1.29 -1.48 -6.66
N GLY A 15 -0.51 -0.39 -6.62
CA GLY A 15 -0.82 0.84 -7.36
C GLY A 15 -0.84 0.62 -8.86
N GLY A 16 0.24 0.07 -9.43
CA GLY A 16 0.33 -0.16 -10.88
C GLY A 16 -0.75 -1.09 -11.43
N LEU A 17 -1.06 -2.20 -10.75
CA LEU A 17 -2.13 -3.10 -11.15
C LEU A 17 -3.53 -2.48 -11.01
N ALA A 18 -3.79 -1.74 -9.92
CA ALA A 18 -5.04 -1.01 -9.76
C ALA A 18 -5.22 0.05 -10.84
N THR A 19 -4.15 0.80 -11.16
CA THR A 19 -4.14 1.83 -12.20
C THR A 19 -4.38 1.23 -13.58
N ALA A 20 -3.75 0.10 -13.90
CA ALA A 20 -4.00 -0.60 -15.15
C ALA A 20 -5.47 -1.04 -15.27
N ALA A 21 -6.02 -1.63 -14.22
CA ALA A 21 -7.42 -2.06 -14.19
C ALA A 21 -8.38 -0.86 -14.32
N ALA A 22 -8.09 0.26 -13.66
CA ALA A 22 -8.92 1.47 -13.72
C ALA A 22 -8.85 2.16 -15.09
N LEU A 23 -7.65 2.37 -15.64
CA LEU A 23 -7.45 3.03 -16.94
C LEU A 23 -8.09 2.28 -18.11
N ARG A 24 -8.03 0.95 -18.10
CA ARG A 24 -8.67 0.14 -19.15
C ARG A 24 -10.19 0.31 -19.19
N ARG A 25 -10.83 0.65 -18.07
CA ARG A 25 -12.29 0.89 -18.01
C ARG A 25 -12.71 2.18 -18.69
N VAL A 26 -11.79 3.13 -18.84
CA VAL A 26 -12.01 4.40 -19.56
C VAL A 26 -11.39 4.39 -20.96
N GLY A 27 -11.09 3.19 -21.51
CA GLY A 27 -10.67 3.02 -22.89
C GLY A 27 -9.20 3.35 -23.17
N VAL A 28 -8.37 3.53 -22.13
CA VAL A 28 -6.92 3.73 -22.27
C VAL A 28 -6.23 2.40 -22.55
N ASP A 29 -5.33 2.38 -23.53
CA ASP A 29 -4.46 1.24 -23.80
C ASP A 29 -3.28 1.26 -22.82
N VAL A 30 -3.03 0.15 -22.13
CA VAL A 30 -2.10 0.10 -21.00
C VAL A 30 -1.10 -1.03 -21.18
N THR A 31 0.18 -0.72 -20.97
CA THR A 31 1.26 -1.72 -20.82
C THR A 31 1.96 -1.53 -19.48
N ILE A 32 2.12 -2.59 -18.71
CA ILE A 32 2.85 -2.58 -17.43
C ILE A 32 4.25 -3.15 -17.65
N TYR A 33 5.26 -2.48 -17.12
CA TYR A 33 6.64 -2.96 -17.09
C TYR A 33 7.06 -3.24 -15.65
N GLU A 34 7.47 -4.47 -15.36
CA GLU A 34 7.86 -4.92 -14.04
C GLU A 34 9.27 -5.51 -14.07
N GLN A 35 10.10 -5.10 -13.12
CA GLN A 35 11.50 -5.55 -13.02
C GLN A 35 11.63 -7.02 -12.59
N ALA A 36 10.68 -7.54 -11.80
CA ALA A 36 10.70 -8.91 -11.34
C ALA A 36 10.42 -9.89 -12.49
N SER A 37 11.12 -11.03 -12.50
CA SER A 37 10.89 -12.09 -13.48
C SER A 37 9.61 -12.90 -13.23
N GLN A 38 9.08 -12.82 -12.01
CA GLN A 38 7.81 -13.43 -11.60
C GLN A 38 7.26 -12.70 -10.38
N PHE A 39 5.94 -12.78 -10.18
CA PHE A 39 5.32 -12.26 -8.96
C PHE A 39 5.64 -13.16 -7.77
N ALA A 40 6.27 -12.58 -6.75
CA ALA A 40 6.56 -13.26 -5.51
C ALA A 40 5.44 -13.02 -4.48
N ARG A 41 4.98 -14.10 -3.84
CA ARG A 41 4.07 -14.02 -2.70
C ARG A 41 4.87 -13.67 -1.44
N ILE A 42 4.97 -12.38 -1.13
CA ILE A 42 5.59 -11.91 0.12
C ILE A 42 4.64 -12.23 1.30
N GLY A 43 5.15 -12.93 2.32
CA GLY A 43 4.42 -13.38 3.52
C GLY A 43 4.10 -12.28 4.53
N ALA A 44 3.37 -11.24 4.10
CA ALA A 44 2.93 -10.15 4.95
C ALA A 44 1.40 -9.98 4.91
N GLY A 45 0.82 -9.58 6.04
CA GLY A 45 -0.55 -9.10 6.14
C GLY A 45 -0.68 -7.67 5.63
N ILE A 46 -1.89 -7.31 5.22
CA ILE A 46 -2.26 -5.96 4.82
C ILE A 46 -3.68 -5.66 5.29
N GLN A 47 -3.90 -4.42 5.73
CA GLN A 47 -5.23 -3.93 6.06
C GLN A 47 -5.81 -3.19 4.86
N ILE A 48 -7.06 -3.49 4.52
CA ILE A 48 -7.78 -2.92 3.39
C ILE A 48 -8.92 -2.08 3.95
N GLY A 49 -8.70 -0.77 3.98
CA GLY A 49 -9.69 0.19 4.48
C GLY A 49 -10.93 0.27 3.60
N CYS A 50 -12.04 0.74 4.17
CA CYS A 50 -13.31 0.92 3.45
C CYS A 50 -13.14 1.78 2.19
N ASN A 51 -12.31 2.81 2.26
CA ASN A 51 -11.94 3.68 1.14
C ASN A 51 -11.32 2.93 -0.04
N ALA A 52 -10.37 2.02 0.21
CA ALA A 52 -9.81 1.17 -0.83
C ALA A 52 -10.80 0.11 -1.32
N MET A 53 -11.64 -0.45 -0.42
CA MET A 53 -12.66 -1.42 -0.80
C MET A 53 -13.72 -0.86 -1.76
N LYS A 54 -14.06 0.44 -1.68
CA LYS A 54 -14.91 1.09 -2.68
C LYS A 54 -14.28 1.05 -4.08
N VAL A 55 -12.96 1.26 -4.16
CA VAL A 55 -12.24 1.14 -5.42
C VAL A 55 -12.24 -0.29 -5.93
N LEU A 56 -11.88 -1.24 -5.07
CA LEU A 56 -11.86 -2.66 -5.41
C LEU A 56 -13.24 -3.19 -5.83
N ARG A 57 -14.33 -2.69 -5.22
CA ARG A 57 -15.71 -2.98 -5.64
C ARG A 57 -15.97 -2.56 -7.08
N ALA A 58 -15.62 -1.32 -7.43
CA ALA A 58 -15.81 -0.82 -8.79
C ALA A 58 -15.00 -1.63 -9.83
N LEU A 59 -13.85 -2.19 -9.41
CA LEU A 59 -13.03 -3.10 -10.20
C LEU A 59 -13.55 -4.56 -10.21
N GLY A 60 -14.68 -4.85 -9.55
CA GLY A 60 -15.27 -6.19 -9.51
C GLY A 60 -14.61 -7.17 -8.53
N LEU A 61 -13.78 -6.69 -7.61
CA LEU A 61 -12.95 -7.52 -6.74
C LEU A 61 -13.54 -7.75 -5.34
N GLU A 62 -14.62 -7.08 -4.97
CA GLU A 62 -15.14 -7.12 -3.59
C GLU A 62 -15.45 -8.54 -3.12
N GLN A 63 -16.19 -9.33 -3.91
CA GLN A 63 -16.57 -10.69 -3.51
C GLN A 63 -15.35 -11.59 -3.29
N ARG A 64 -14.36 -11.50 -4.20
CA ARG A 64 -13.10 -12.24 -4.07
C ARG A 64 -12.33 -11.83 -2.81
N MET A 65 -12.27 -10.53 -2.52
CA MET A 65 -11.60 -10.04 -1.32
C MET A 65 -12.29 -10.53 -0.04
N ARG A 66 -13.63 -10.51 0.00
CA ARG A 66 -14.40 -11.06 1.14
C ARG A 66 -14.17 -12.55 1.34
N SER A 67 -14.11 -13.34 0.27
CA SER A 67 -13.94 -14.79 0.39
C SER A 67 -12.55 -15.22 0.86
N GLN A 68 -11.54 -14.36 0.77
CA GLN A 68 -10.15 -14.71 1.07
C GLN A 68 -9.53 -13.91 2.21
N SER A 69 -10.23 -12.91 2.75
CA SER A 69 -9.72 -12.01 3.80
C SER A 69 -10.53 -12.15 5.07
N PHE A 70 -9.87 -11.93 6.21
CA PHE A 70 -10.53 -11.89 7.49
C PHE A 70 -11.38 -10.61 7.65
N TYR A 71 -12.60 -10.75 8.16
CA TYR A 71 -13.55 -9.66 8.41
C TYR A 71 -13.62 -9.37 9.92
N PRO A 72 -12.83 -8.41 10.44
CA PRO A 72 -12.79 -8.14 11.87
C PRO A 72 -14.04 -7.41 12.36
N ARG A 73 -14.52 -7.78 13.54
CA ARG A 73 -15.50 -6.97 14.28
C ARG A 73 -14.94 -5.59 14.60
N SER A 74 -13.67 -5.50 14.96
CA SER A 74 -13.05 -4.26 15.39
C SER A 74 -11.52 -4.29 15.31
N TRP A 75 -10.91 -3.13 15.53
CA TRP A 75 -9.47 -2.97 15.69
C TRP A 75 -9.18 -2.45 17.11
N ASN A 76 -8.78 -3.37 17.99
CA ASN A 76 -8.53 -3.09 19.39
C ASN A 76 -7.18 -2.40 19.57
N ASN A 77 -7.15 -1.34 20.38
CA ASN A 77 -5.93 -0.70 20.86
C ASN A 77 -5.83 -0.95 22.36
N ARG A 78 -4.80 -1.67 22.78
CA ARG A 78 -4.62 -2.10 24.18
C ARG A 78 -3.36 -1.52 24.79
N ASP A 79 -3.38 -1.35 26.11
CA ASP A 79 -2.16 -1.20 26.88
C ASP A 79 -1.31 -2.48 26.81
N TRP A 80 -0.01 -2.32 26.63
CA TRP A 80 0.90 -3.44 26.49
C TRP A 80 1.05 -4.30 27.74
N LYS A 81 0.85 -3.74 28.94
CA LYS A 81 1.14 -4.40 30.21
C LYS A 81 -0.14 -4.89 30.88
N SER A 82 -1.12 -4.01 31.07
CA SER A 82 -2.38 -4.39 31.73
C SER A 82 -3.33 -5.13 30.78
N GLY A 83 -3.22 -4.90 29.48
CA GLY A 83 -4.17 -5.39 28.48
C GLY A 83 -5.47 -4.60 28.40
N ASP A 84 -5.60 -3.51 29.16
CA ASP A 84 -6.77 -2.64 29.13
C ASP A 84 -6.99 -2.07 27.74
N VAL A 85 -8.26 -1.98 27.33
CA VAL A 85 -8.63 -1.37 26.05
C VAL A 85 -8.54 0.14 26.17
N LYS A 86 -7.59 0.75 25.44
CA LYS A 86 -7.45 2.20 25.29
C LYS A 86 -8.50 2.76 24.33
N PHE A 87 -8.69 2.09 23.21
CA PHE A 87 -9.70 2.44 22.21
C PHE A 87 -10.06 1.22 21.36
N ASP A 88 -11.36 0.98 21.15
CA ASP A 88 -11.86 -0.05 20.25
C ASP A 88 -12.52 0.61 19.03
N MET A 89 -11.84 0.57 17.88
CA MET A 89 -12.42 1.05 16.63
C MET A 89 -13.34 -0.02 16.06
N ILE A 90 -14.64 0.17 16.22
CA ILE A 90 -15.65 -0.77 15.72
C ILE A 90 -15.65 -0.77 14.20
N PHE A 91 -15.38 -1.94 13.64
CA PHE A 91 -15.52 -2.25 12.22
C PHE A 91 -16.74 -3.15 12.02
N GLY A 92 -16.62 -4.24 11.25
CA GLY A 92 -17.74 -5.11 10.90
C GLY A 92 -18.90 -4.36 10.25
N GLU A 93 -20.11 -4.87 10.50
CA GLU A 93 -21.34 -4.40 9.86
C GLU A 93 -21.63 -2.92 10.13
N SER A 94 -21.32 -2.42 11.33
CA SER A 94 -21.58 -1.02 11.69
C SER A 94 -20.73 -0.04 10.89
N ALA A 95 -19.43 -0.33 10.74
CA ALA A 95 -18.56 0.50 9.91
C ALA A 95 -18.88 0.34 8.42
N GLU A 96 -19.27 -0.86 7.99
CA GLU A 96 -19.68 -1.10 6.62
C GLU A 96 -20.94 -0.32 6.24
N ALA A 97 -21.95 -0.31 7.12
CA ALA A 97 -23.14 0.52 6.95
C ALA A 97 -22.81 2.02 6.95
N LYS A 98 -21.90 2.46 7.83
CA LYS A 98 -21.50 3.87 7.94
C LYS A 98 -20.68 4.35 6.74
N PHE A 99 -19.70 3.58 6.29
CA PHE A 99 -18.73 3.98 5.28
C PHE A 99 -19.03 3.43 3.89
N GLY A 100 -20.02 2.55 3.76
CA GLY A 100 -20.48 1.97 2.50
C GLY A 100 -19.62 0.82 1.96
N ALA A 101 -18.60 0.36 2.70
CA ALA A 101 -17.70 -0.71 2.29
C ALA A 101 -17.05 -1.40 3.50
N PRO A 102 -16.66 -2.68 3.40
CA PRO A 102 -16.07 -3.42 4.52
C PRO A 102 -14.64 -2.95 4.80
N TYR A 103 -14.19 -3.22 6.01
CA TYR A 103 -12.77 -3.19 6.36
C TYR A 103 -12.27 -4.63 6.45
N LEU A 104 -11.20 -4.97 5.74
CA LEU A 104 -10.70 -6.35 5.64
C LEU A 104 -9.23 -6.47 6.04
N LEU A 105 -8.85 -7.61 6.60
CA LEU A 105 -7.48 -7.99 6.93
C LEU A 105 -7.07 -9.15 6.02
N ALA A 106 -6.12 -8.93 5.13
CA ALA A 106 -5.81 -9.87 4.06
C ALA A 106 -4.33 -10.26 4.08
N HIS A 107 -4.02 -11.40 3.47
CA HIS A 107 -2.65 -11.68 3.07
C HIS A 107 -2.29 -10.77 1.88
N ARG A 108 -1.18 -10.05 1.94
CA ARG A 108 -0.75 -9.09 0.89
C ARG A 108 -0.71 -9.74 -0.50
N GLY A 109 -0.19 -10.95 -0.58
CA GLY A 109 -0.19 -11.73 -1.83
C GLY A 109 -1.59 -12.00 -2.41
N ASP A 110 -2.63 -12.13 -1.59
CA ASP A 110 -3.99 -12.41 -2.08
C ASP A 110 -4.64 -11.15 -2.66
N LEU A 111 -4.39 -9.98 -2.06
CA LEU A 111 -4.78 -8.70 -2.65
C LEU A 111 -4.05 -8.45 -3.98
N HIS A 112 -2.75 -8.74 -4.04
CA HIS A 112 -1.95 -8.60 -5.27
C HIS A 112 -2.49 -9.52 -6.37
N ALA A 113 -2.72 -10.79 -6.06
CA ALA A 113 -3.30 -11.76 -7.00
C ALA A 113 -4.72 -11.38 -7.44
N ALA A 114 -5.53 -10.77 -6.56
CA ALA A 114 -6.85 -10.27 -6.92
C ALA A 114 -6.73 -9.12 -7.94
N LEU A 115 -5.87 -8.13 -7.69
CA LEU A 115 -5.63 -7.03 -8.64
C LEU A 115 -5.04 -7.52 -9.97
N ALA A 116 -4.09 -8.45 -9.92
CA ALA A 116 -3.51 -9.05 -11.13
C ALA A 116 -4.58 -9.78 -11.96
N SER A 117 -5.59 -10.40 -11.32
CA SER A 117 -6.61 -11.18 -12.03
C SER A 117 -7.58 -10.36 -12.88
N VAL A 118 -7.63 -9.04 -12.70
CA VAL A 118 -8.47 -8.12 -13.51
C VAL A 118 -7.66 -7.37 -14.57
N VAL A 119 -6.37 -7.67 -14.68
CA VAL A 119 -5.48 -7.18 -15.75
C VAL A 119 -5.14 -8.37 -16.66
N PRO A 120 -5.35 -8.29 -17.98
CA PRO A 120 -4.90 -9.33 -18.90
C PRO A 120 -3.39 -9.56 -18.79
N ASN A 121 -2.91 -10.75 -19.10
CA ASN A 121 -1.48 -11.08 -18.95
C ASN A 121 -0.62 -10.44 -20.05
N GLU A 122 -1.15 -10.33 -21.27
CA GLU A 122 -0.45 -9.82 -22.46
C GLU A 122 0.18 -8.42 -22.29
N PRO A 123 -0.47 -7.43 -21.63
CA PRO A 123 0.12 -6.12 -21.36
C PRO A 123 1.16 -6.10 -20.24
N VAL A 124 1.40 -7.20 -19.51
CA VAL A 124 2.38 -7.22 -18.41
C VAL A 124 3.73 -7.76 -18.89
N LYS A 125 4.72 -6.87 -18.97
CA LYS A 125 6.10 -7.18 -19.36
C LYS A 125 6.96 -7.36 -18.10
N LEU A 126 7.20 -8.61 -17.71
CA LEU A 126 8.10 -8.98 -16.62
C LEU A 126 9.58 -8.87 -17.06
N SER A 127 10.50 -8.84 -16.10
CA SER A 127 11.95 -8.66 -16.33
C SER A 127 12.33 -7.35 -17.05
N HIS A 128 11.46 -6.34 -17.03
CA HIS A 128 11.69 -5.03 -17.65
C HIS A 128 12.01 -3.99 -16.57
N LYS A 129 13.29 -3.92 -16.16
CA LYS A 129 13.77 -2.89 -15.24
C LYS A 129 14.03 -1.60 -16.00
N LEU A 130 13.28 -0.54 -15.70
CA LEU A 130 13.50 0.80 -16.27
C LEU A 130 14.87 1.33 -15.86
N VAL A 131 15.59 1.93 -16.81
CA VAL A 131 16.88 2.61 -16.57
C VAL A 131 16.96 3.99 -17.23
N GLY A 132 16.02 4.34 -18.10
CA GLY A 132 15.98 5.66 -18.75
C GLY A 132 14.58 6.04 -19.20
N LEU A 133 14.32 7.34 -19.21
CA LEU A 133 13.04 7.93 -19.58
C LEU A 133 13.30 9.25 -20.32
N ASP A 134 12.83 9.37 -21.55
CA ASP A 134 13.04 10.55 -22.39
C ASP A 134 11.71 10.98 -23.04
N ASP A 135 11.29 12.24 -22.82
CA ASP A 135 10.19 12.83 -23.58
C ASP A 135 10.68 13.18 -24.99
N THR A 136 10.09 12.55 -26.01
CA THR A 136 10.47 12.73 -27.42
C THR A 136 9.63 13.79 -28.13
N GLY A 137 8.68 14.42 -27.42
CA GLY A 137 7.72 15.39 -27.96
C GLY A 137 6.46 14.75 -28.55
N ASP A 138 6.60 13.57 -29.18
CA ASP A 138 5.49 12.76 -29.71
C ASP A 138 5.05 11.62 -28.77
N GLY A 139 5.77 11.43 -27.66
CA GLY A 139 5.53 10.44 -26.63
C GLY A 139 6.68 10.41 -25.63
N VAL A 140 6.70 9.39 -24.78
CA VAL A 140 7.77 9.15 -23.80
C VAL A 140 8.42 7.82 -24.12
N ARG A 141 9.73 7.84 -24.34
CA ARG A 141 10.57 6.66 -24.56
C ARG A 141 11.01 6.10 -23.21
N LEU A 142 10.75 4.82 -23.00
CA LEU A 142 11.25 4.03 -21.88
C LEU A 142 12.42 3.18 -22.36
N THR A 143 13.52 3.20 -21.63
CA THR A 143 14.70 2.35 -21.88
C THR A 143 14.86 1.37 -20.73
N PHE A 144 15.06 0.09 -21.05
CA PHE A 144 15.15 -0.99 -20.07
C PHE A 144 16.56 -1.59 -19.97
N ALA A 145 16.87 -2.20 -18.82
CA ALA A 145 18.19 -2.78 -18.54
C ALA A 145 18.58 -3.94 -19.47
N ASP A 146 17.61 -4.58 -20.13
CA ASP A 146 17.84 -5.63 -21.12
C ASP A 146 18.19 -5.08 -22.52
N GLY A 147 18.28 -3.75 -22.66
CA GLY A 147 18.58 -3.05 -23.91
C GLY A 147 17.35 -2.79 -24.79
N THR A 148 16.16 -3.25 -24.38
CA THR A 148 14.92 -2.95 -25.12
C THR A 148 14.43 -1.54 -24.82
N SER A 149 13.54 -1.04 -25.68
CA SER A 149 12.86 0.24 -25.46
C SER A 149 11.40 0.17 -25.91
N ALA A 150 10.58 1.04 -25.34
CA ALA A 150 9.19 1.22 -25.71
C ALA A 150 8.83 2.71 -25.77
N VAL A 151 7.74 3.05 -26.46
CA VAL A 151 7.21 4.41 -26.52
C VAL A 151 5.73 4.38 -26.14
N ALA A 152 5.30 5.29 -25.29
CA ALA A 152 3.89 5.49 -24.92
C ALA A 152 3.54 6.98 -24.94
N ASP A 153 2.25 7.32 -25.03
CA ASP A 153 1.82 8.72 -25.03
C ASP A 153 1.95 9.37 -23.64
N ALA A 154 1.91 8.55 -22.58
CA ALA A 154 2.16 8.95 -21.21
C ALA A 154 2.79 7.82 -20.39
N VAL A 155 3.43 8.17 -19.27
CA VAL A 155 4.05 7.24 -18.32
C VAL A 155 3.57 7.49 -16.89
N VAL A 156 3.30 6.41 -16.17
CA VAL A 156 2.95 6.42 -14.76
C VAL A 156 3.99 5.64 -13.97
N GLY A 157 4.75 6.33 -13.12
CA GLY A 157 5.69 5.73 -12.17
C GLY A 157 4.95 5.16 -10.96
N ALA A 158 4.91 3.83 -10.85
CA ALA A 158 4.33 3.07 -9.75
C ALA A 158 5.35 2.06 -9.19
N ASP A 159 6.63 2.38 -9.28
CA ASP A 159 7.81 1.54 -9.02
C ASP A 159 8.31 1.60 -7.56
N GLY A 160 7.45 2.08 -6.66
CA GLY A 160 7.60 1.96 -5.22
C GLY A 160 8.60 2.94 -4.59
N VAL A 161 8.97 2.70 -3.33
CA VAL A 161 9.76 3.64 -2.52
C VAL A 161 11.15 3.96 -3.11
N HIS A 162 11.72 3.04 -3.89
CA HIS A 162 12.99 3.19 -4.62
C HIS A 162 12.78 3.59 -6.09
N SER A 163 11.74 4.38 -6.35
CA SER A 163 11.33 4.78 -7.69
C SER A 163 12.46 5.38 -8.52
N THR A 164 12.78 4.73 -9.64
CA THR A 164 13.68 5.24 -10.67
C THR A 164 13.00 6.35 -11.46
N VAL A 165 11.68 6.25 -11.70
CA VAL A 165 10.92 7.31 -12.39
C VAL A 165 11.01 8.62 -11.61
N ARG A 166 10.80 8.58 -10.29
CA ARG A 166 10.93 9.76 -9.42
C ARG A 166 12.33 10.36 -9.52
N ASP A 167 13.36 9.52 -9.43
CA ASP A 167 14.75 9.98 -9.40
C ASP A 167 15.19 10.54 -10.78
N ILE A 168 14.55 10.15 -11.88
CA ILE A 168 14.77 10.75 -13.21
C ILE A 168 14.06 12.11 -13.32
N LEU A 169 12.82 12.22 -12.85
CA LEU A 169 12.03 13.46 -13.00
C LEU A 169 12.49 14.57 -12.05
N PHE A 170 12.90 14.20 -10.84
CA PHE A 170 13.06 15.14 -9.75
C PHE A 170 14.36 14.89 -8.98
N ASP A 171 15.07 15.97 -8.69
CA ASP A 171 16.19 15.96 -7.74
C ASP A 171 15.63 15.90 -6.31
N THR A 172 15.30 14.68 -5.85
CA THR A 172 14.69 14.48 -4.54
C THR A 172 15.71 14.16 -3.46
N ALA A 173 15.49 14.72 -2.28
CA ALA A 173 16.29 14.36 -1.11
C ALA A 173 16.18 12.84 -0.82
N PRO A 174 17.26 12.22 -0.31
CA PRO A 174 17.24 10.80 0.05
C PRO A 174 16.21 10.51 1.14
N ALA A 175 15.76 9.25 1.20
CA ALA A 175 14.88 8.80 2.27
C ALA A 175 15.53 9.01 3.65
N ARG A 176 14.73 9.49 4.60
CA ARG A 176 15.16 9.74 5.98
C ARG A 176 14.83 8.52 6.83
N PHE A 177 15.83 7.91 7.45
CA PHE A 177 15.59 6.88 8.43
C PHE A 177 14.92 7.46 9.68
N THR A 178 13.83 6.85 10.14
CA THR A 178 13.07 7.38 11.29
C THR A 178 13.68 7.00 12.64
N GLY A 179 14.81 6.29 12.68
CA GLY A 179 15.36 5.71 13.91
C GLY A 179 14.66 4.43 14.36
N ARG A 180 13.75 3.87 13.54
CA ARG A 180 12.86 2.78 13.93
C ARG A 180 12.88 1.66 12.90
N ILE A 181 12.71 0.44 13.38
CA ILE A 181 12.58 -0.76 12.54
C ILE A 181 11.23 -1.41 12.80
N ALA A 182 10.84 -2.25 11.85
CA ALA A 182 9.67 -3.11 11.97
C ALA A 182 10.07 -4.55 11.69
N TYR A 183 9.71 -5.45 12.62
CA TYR A 183 9.62 -6.87 12.35
C TYR A 183 8.25 -7.18 11.79
N ARG A 184 8.16 -8.18 10.91
CA ARG A 184 6.88 -8.72 10.47
C ARG A 184 6.99 -10.17 10.03
N THR A 185 5.88 -10.88 10.11
CA THR A 185 5.74 -12.20 9.50
C THR A 185 4.28 -12.62 9.44
N THR A 186 3.99 -13.60 8.59
CA THR A 186 2.74 -14.35 8.59
C THR A 186 3.08 -15.81 8.82
N TYR A 187 2.37 -16.50 9.71
CA TYR A 187 2.59 -17.93 9.96
C TYR A 187 1.28 -18.68 10.27
N PRO A 188 1.26 -20.02 10.15
CA PRO A 188 0.06 -20.81 10.44
C PRO A 188 -0.38 -20.67 11.90
N ALA A 189 -1.65 -20.32 12.13
CA ALA A 189 -2.22 -20.17 13.46
C ALA A 189 -2.24 -21.48 14.27
N ALA A 190 -2.11 -22.64 13.62
CA ALA A 190 -1.94 -23.93 14.29
C ALA A 190 -0.71 -23.97 15.22
N LEU A 191 0.31 -23.15 14.95
CA LEU A 191 1.50 -23.02 15.82
C LEU A 191 1.19 -22.37 17.17
N LEU A 192 0.04 -21.69 17.32
CA LEU A 192 -0.42 -21.13 18.59
C LEU A 192 -0.89 -22.21 19.58
N GLY A 193 -1.03 -23.47 19.17
CA GLY A 193 -1.39 -24.57 20.08
C GLY A 193 -2.86 -24.55 20.53
N GLY A 194 -3.76 -23.93 19.76
CA GLY A 194 -5.21 -23.84 20.07
C GLY A 194 -5.60 -22.66 20.96
N GLU A 195 -4.64 -21.90 21.44
CA GLU A 195 -4.85 -20.67 22.17
C GLU A 195 -5.50 -19.59 21.31
N LYS A 196 -6.43 -18.84 21.91
CA LYS A 196 -7.20 -17.80 21.21
C LYS A 196 -6.52 -16.43 21.36
N ILE A 197 -6.41 -15.73 20.24
CA ILE A 197 -5.99 -14.32 20.22
C ILE A 197 -7.15 -13.43 19.78
N ASP A 198 -7.07 -12.15 20.11
CA ASP A 198 -8.00 -11.16 19.58
C ASP A 198 -7.90 -11.10 18.05
N ASP A 199 -9.03 -10.84 17.40
CA ASP A 199 -9.17 -10.82 15.94
C ASP A 199 -8.22 -9.81 15.24
N CYS A 200 -8.06 -8.62 15.84
CA CYS A 200 -7.11 -7.59 15.41
C CYS A 200 -6.78 -6.63 16.55
N THR A 201 -5.51 -6.60 16.98
CA THR A 201 -5.09 -5.80 18.13
C THR A 201 -3.75 -5.13 17.92
N LYS A 202 -3.68 -3.85 18.27
CA LYS A 202 -2.46 -3.08 18.44
C LYS A 202 -2.16 -2.93 19.94
N TRP A 203 -1.01 -3.46 20.36
CA TRP A 203 -0.50 -3.38 21.73
C TRP A 203 0.48 -2.22 21.85
N TRP A 204 0.11 -1.21 22.63
CA TRP A 204 0.88 0.02 22.77
C TRP A 204 1.82 -0.04 23.98
N GLY A 205 3.11 -0.22 23.69
CA GLY A 205 4.22 -0.05 24.63
C GLY A 205 4.62 1.40 24.85
N GLU A 206 5.62 1.62 25.70
CA GLU A 206 6.17 2.95 25.99
C GLU A 206 6.88 3.55 24.77
N ASP A 207 7.77 2.80 24.12
CA ASP A 207 8.58 3.23 22.97
C ASP A 207 8.33 2.38 21.70
N ARG A 208 7.55 1.30 21.81
CA ARG A 208 7.33 0.30 20.77
C ARG A 208 5.88 -0.20 20.75
N HIS A 209 5.49 -0.83 19.66
CA HIS A 209 4.19 -1.48 19.56
C HIS A 209 4.25 -2.70 18.66
N ILE A 210 3.24 -3.57 18.80
CA ILE A 210 3.00 -4.72 17.93
C ILE A 210 1.53 -4.76 17.54
N VAL A 211 1.26 -5.02 16.26
CA VAL A 211 -0.07 -5.26 15.70
C VAL A 211 -0.15 -6.73 15.34
N ILE A 212 -1.22 -7.41 15.76
CA ILE A 212 -1.46 -8.84 15.54
C ILE A 212 -2.86 -9.00 14.98
N TYR A 213 -3.04 -9.77 13.90
CA TYR A 213 -4.35 -10.09 13.36
C TYR A 213 -4.36 -11.35 12.49
N TYR A 214 -5.55 -11.93 12.31
CA TYR A 214 -5.78 -12.99 11.31
C TYR A 214 -5.90 -12.40 9.91
N VAL A 215 -5.40 -13.14 8.90
CA VAL A 215 -5.44 -12.72 7.49
C VAL A 215 -6.33 -13.57 6.60
N LYS A 216 -6.89 -14.66 7.15
CA LYS A 216 -7.78 -15.61 6.47
C LYS A 216 -9.13 -15.70 7.17
N PRO A 217 -10.25 -15.91 6.44
CA PRO A 217 -11.59 -16.01 7.02
C PRO A 217 -11.71 -17.12 8.08
N ASP A 218 -11.00 -18.22 7.88
CA ASP A 218 -10.97 -19.39 8.77
C ASP A 218 -9.95 -19.26 9.92
N ARG A 219 -9.28 -18.11 10.04
CA ARG A 219 -8.23 -17.83 11.04
C ARG A 219 -7.02 -18.76 10.94
N SER A 220 -6.77 -19.38 9.77
CA SER A 220 -5.66 -20.32 9.57
C SER A 220 -4.27 -19.69 9.58
N GLU A 221 -4.17 -18.37 9.34
CA GLU A 221 -2.90 -17.62 9.34
C GLU A 221 -3.01 -16.38 10.23
N VAL A 222 -1.97 -16.16 11.04
CA VAL A 222 -1.79 -14.96 11.86
C VAL A 222 -0.65 -14.13 11.30
N TYR A 223 -0.83 -12.82 11.28
CA TYR A 223 0.17 -11.84 10.92
C TYR A 223 0.54 -11.00 12.15
N LEU A 224 1.82 -10.66 12.25
CA LEU A 224 2.30 -9.63 13.15
C LEU A 224 3.17 -8.59 12.44
N VAL A 225 3.12 -7.36 12.93
CA VAL A 225 4.07 -6.30 12.58
C VAL A 225 4.39 -5.44 13.80
N THR A 226 5.64 -5.03 13.93
CA THR A 226 6.10 -4.21 15.04
C THR A 226 6.57 -2.84 14.59
N SER A 227 6.82 -1.97 15.57
CA SER A 227 7.68 -0.82 15.40
C SER A 227 8.41 -0.59 16.71
N GLN A 228 9.74 -0.52 16.64
CA GLN A 228 10.60 -0.27 17.80
C GLN A 228 11.80 0.59 17.43
N PRO A 229 12.39 1.33 18.38
CA PRO A 229 13.64 2.04 18.14
C PRO A 229 14.78 1.06 17.85
N GLU A 230 15.57 1.35 16.83
CA GLU A 230 16.86 0.70 16.60
C GLU A 230 17.73 1.67 15.78
N PRO A 231 18.35 2.67 16.45
CA PRO A 231 18.92 3.83 15.80
C PRO A 231 20.13 3.53 14.94
N ASP A 232 20.69 2.32 14.95
CA ASP A 232 21.89 1.95 14.18
C ASP A 232 21.59 1.04 12.97
N PHE A 233 20.36 0.52 12.84
CA PHE A 233 19.98 -0.30 11.71
C PHE A 233 19.63 0.56 10.49
N ARG A 234 20.16 0.23 9.31
CA ARG A 234 19.96 1.02 8.08
C ARG A 234 19.47 0.22 6.88
N ILE A 235 19.20 -1.09 7.01
CA ILE A 235 18.82 -1.92 5.87
C ILE A 235 17.34 -1.67 5.52
N GLU A 236 17.13 -0.95 4.41
CA GLU A 236 15.83 -0.76 3.78
C GLU A 236 15.57 -1.91 2.79
N SER A 237 15.20 -3.09 3.30
CA SER A 237 14.85 -4.24 2.46
C SER A 237 13.63 -4.96 3.00
N TRP A 238 12.62 -5.11 2.12
CA TRP A 238 11.38 -5.81 2.45
C TRP A 238 11.55 -7.33 2.64
N SER A 239 12.70 -7.88 2.23
CA SER A 239 13.04 -9.31 2.28
C SER A 239 14.22 -9.62 3.20
N ALA A 240 14.77 -8.63 3.92
CA ALA A 240 15.83 -8.89 4.90
C ALA A 240 15.27 -9.73 6.06
N LYS A 241 15.96 -10.83 6.38
CA LYS A 241 15.64 -11.66 7.54
C LYS A 241 16.01 -10.93 8.83
N GLY A 242 15.14 -11.02 9.83
CA GLY A 242 15.43 -10.63 11.21
C GLY A 242 15.69 -11.86 12.09
N ASP A 243 16.25 -11.66 13.28
CA ASP A 243 16.30 -12.71 14.30
C ASP A 243 15.03 -12.67 15.15
N VAL A 244 14.30 -13.78 15.19
CA VAL A 244 13.10 -13.91 16.02
C VAL A 244 13.43 -13.86 17.51
N ARG A 245 14.67 -14.20 17.91
CA ARG A 245 15.14 -14.08 19.30
C ARG A 245 15.22 -12.62 19.73
N ASP A 246 15.77 -11.75 18.88
CA ASP A 246 15.83 -10.31 19.15
C ASP A 246 14.42 -9.72 19.25
N LEU A 247 13.50 -10.15 18.39
CA LEU A 247 12.10 -9.78 18.48
C LEU A 247 11.49 -10.21 19.83
N ARG A 248 11.66 -11.47 20.24
CA ARG A 248 11.11 -11.96 21.51
C ARG A 248 11.66 -11.18 22.70
N ALA A 249 12.97 -10.94 22.75
CA ALA A 249 13.60 -10.12 23.78
C ALA A 249 13.06 -8.68 23.79
N SER A 250 12.80 -8.11 22.59
CA SER A 250 12.26 -6.75 22.46
C SER A 250 10.85 -6.58 23.01
N PHE A 251 10.11 -7.66 23.25
CA PHE A 251 8.74 -7.63 23.75
C PHE A 251 8.60 -8.43 25.06
N GLU A 252 9.70 -8.69 25.75
CA GLU A 252 9.67 -9.28 27.09
C GLU A 252 8.85 -8.41 28.05
N GLY A 253 8.03 -9.06 28.89
CA GLY A 253 7.14 -8.38 29.84
C GLY A 253 5.86 -7.80 29.23
N PHE A 254 5.67 -7.86 27.90
CA PHE A 254 4.36 -7.59 27.30
C PHE A 254 3.30 -8.59 27.77
N HIS A 255 2.04 -8.19 27.65
CA HIS A 255 0.87 -8.98 28.01
C HIS A 255 0.98 -10.43 27.49
N PRO A 256 0.54 -11.45 28.27
CA PRO A 256 0.75 -12.86 27.94
C PRO A 256 0.33 -13.26 26.50
N GLN A 257 -0.74 -12.68 25.97
CA GLN A 257 -1.18 -12.92 24.59
C GLN A 257 -0.13 -12.52 23.53
N VAL A 258 0.62 -11.43 23.76
CA VAL A 258 1.74 -11.04 22.88
C VAL A 258 2.89 -12.05 23.00
N GLY A 259 3.27 -12.41 24.23
CA GLY A 259 4.32 -13.41 24.46
C GLY A 259 4.02 -14.75 23.80
N GLN A 260 2.77 -15.20 23.86
CA GLN A 260 2.29 -16.42 23.23
C GLN A 260 2.40 -16.39 21.70
N VAL A 261 1.99 -15.29 21.05
CA VAL A 261 2.14 -15.09 19.60
C VAL A 261 3.61 -15.06 19.19
N LEU A 262 4.48 -14.43 19.98
CA LEU A 262 5.90 -14.35 19.69
C LEU A 262 6.64 -15.68 19.93
N ALA A 263 6.18 -16.49 20.89
CA ALA A 263 6.72 -17.82 21.14
C ALA A 263 6.42 -18.78 19.97
N ALA A 264 5.22 -18.71 19.39
CA ALA A 264 4.80 -19.52 18.23
C ALA A 264 5.41 -19.07 16.90
N CYS A 265 5.93 -17.84 16.83
CA CYS A 265 6.50 -17.25 15.63
C CYS A 265 7.79 -17.98 15.20
N PRO A 266 7.85 -18.57 13.97
CA PRO A 266 9.01 -19.36 13.54
C PRO A 266 10.17 -18.49 13.02
N ASP A 267 9.85 -17.47 12.23
CA ASP A 267 10.81 -16.56 11.60
C ASP A 267 10.19 -15.19 11.36
N VAL A 268 11.05 -14.19 11.14
CA VAL A 268 10.63 -12.83 10.86
C VAL A 268 11.49 -12.16 9.81
N HIS A 269 10.88 -11.22 9.10
CA HIS A 269 11.59 -10.24 8.30
C HIS A 269 11.74 -8.95 9.10
N LYS A 270 12.78 -8.18 8.82
CA LYS A 270 13.13 -6.92 9.49
C LYS A 270 13.45 -5.86 8.45
N TRP A 271 12.89 -4.66 8.61
CA TRP A 271 13.18 -3.54 7.73
C TRP A 271 13.28 -2.21 8.49
N ALA A 272 14.13 -1.32 7.99
CA ALA A 272 14.21 0.06 8.44
C ALA A 272 12.97 0.85 8.01
N ILE A 273 12.29 1.49 8.96
CA ILE A 273 11.18 2.40 8.64
C ILE A 273 11.80 3.70 8.13
N MET A 274 11.53 3.98 6.86
CA MET A 274 11.99 5.18 6.18
C MET A 274 10.80 6.12 5.97
N ASP A 275 11.13 7.39 5.86
CA ASP A 275 10.18 8.48 5.63
C ASP A 275 10.74 9.41 4.56
N ARG A 276 9.84 10.07 3.83
CA ARG A 276 10.18 11.10 2.86
C ARG A 276 9.24 12.27 3.06
N GLU A 277 9.76 13.47 2.84
CA GLU A 277 8.89 14.64 2.76
C GLU A 277 7.97 14.52 1.54
N ALA A 278 6.81 15.17 1.63
CA ALA A 278 5.88 15.22 0.51
C ALA A 278 6.56 15.90 -0.69
N LEU A 279 6.37 15.36 -1.89
CA LEU A 279 6.90 15.95 -3.11
C LEU A 279 6.18 17.25 -3.47
N ASP A 280 6.94 18.23 -3.97
CA ASP A 280 6.39 19.49 -4.45
C ASP A 280 5.64 19.34 -5.78
N ARG A 281 6.02 18.37 -6.61
CA ARG A 281 5.36 18.04 -7.88
C ARG A 281 5.33 16.54 -8.06
N TRP A 282 4.29 16.04 -8.72
CA TRP A 282 4.09 14.62 -9.00
C TRP A 282 4.24 14.29 -10.47
N ALA A 283 4.13 15.31 -11.32
CA ALA A 283 4.20 15.18 -12.76
C ALA A 283 5.19 16.17 -13.39
N ASP A 284 5.75 15.75 -14.53
CA ASP A 284 6.42 16.60 -15.49
C ASP A 284 6.01 16.18 -16.89
N GLY A 285 5.37 17.10 -17.63
CA GLY A 285 4.79 16.83 -18.95
C GLY A 285 3.92 15.58 -18.98
N ARG A 286 4.38 14.57 -19.73
CA ARG A 286 3.69 13.30 -20.00
C ARG A 286 4.02 12.20 -19.00
N VAL A 287 4.65 12.51 -17.86
CA VAL A 287 5.02 11.54 -16.83
C VAL A 287 4.45 11.95 -15.48
N THR A 288 3.86 11.01 -14.74
CA THR A 288 3.40 11.25 -13.35
C THR A 288 3.75 10.09 -12.42
N LEU A 289 3.78 10.34 -11.11
CA LEU A 289 4.04 9.35 -10.06
C LEU A 289 2.76 9.03 -9.27
N LEU A 290 2.67 7.81 -8.74
CA LEU A 290 1.63 7.42 -7.77
C LEU A 290 2.13 6.41 -6.74
N GLY A 291 1.33 6.18 -5.68
CA GLY A 291 1.69 5.26 -4.62
C GLY A 291 3.02 5.60 -3.95
N ASP A 292 3.77 4.58 -3.51
CA ASP A 292 5.04 4.78 -2.78
C ASP A 292 6.15 5.43 -3.63
N ALA A 293 6.01 5.48 -4.96
CA ALA A 293 6.90 6.28 -5.82
C ALA A 293 6.71 7.79 -5.56
N CYS A 294 5.51 8.19 -5.16
CA CYS A 294 5.10 9.58 -5.02
C CYS A 294 4.96 10.01 -3.55
N HIS A 295 4.23 9.24 -2.74
CA HIS A 295 3.86 9.58 -1.37
C HIS A 295 4.09 8.40 -0.42
N PRO A 296 5.32 7.86 -0.34
CA PRO A 296 5.64 6.78 0.58
C PRO A 296 5.39 7.23 2.02
N MET A 297 4.83 6.35 2.84
CA MET A 297 4.43 6.67 4.20
C MET A 297 4.83 5.59 5.18
N THR A 298 5.05 6.02 6.43
CA THR A 298 5.19 5.10 7.54
C THR A 298 3.93 4.21 7.68
N PRO A 299 4.05 2.98 8.19
CA PRO A 299 2.96 2.00 8.12
C PRO A 299 1.87 2.18 9.19
N TYR A 300 1.92 3.24 10.00
CA TYR A 300 1.17 3.35 11.25
C TYR A 300 -0.34 3.54 11.07
N MET A 301 -0.78 4.07 9.94
CA MET A 301 -2.20 4.12 9.55
C MET A 301 -2.67 2.93 8.70
N ALA A 302 -1.74 2.08 8.24
CA ALA A 302 -2.00 1.04 7.24
C ALA A 302 -2.73 1.56 5.97
N GLN A 303 -2.33 2.73 5.47
CA GLN A 303 -2.97 3.39 4.32
C GLN A 303 -2.11 3.49 3.05
N GLY A 304 -0.84 3.06 3.04
CA GLY A 304 0.02 3.21 1.85
C GLY A 304 -0.57 2.56 0.58
N ALA A 305 -0.90 1.27 0.65
CA ALA A 305 -1.55 0.58 -0.47
C ALA A 305 -2.96 1.14 -0.76
N ALA A 306 -3.70 1.57 0.27
CA ALA A 306 -5.01 2.18 0.08
C ALA A 306 -4.91 3.49 -0.72
N MET A 307 -3.91 4.34 -0.44
CA MET A 307 -3.68 5.57 -1.20
C MET A 307 -3.28 5.27 -2.64
N ALA A 308 -2.40 4.29 -2.88
CA ALA A 308 -2.05 3.88 -4.25
C ALA A 308 -3.27 3.34 -5.04
N ILE A 309 -4.20 2.66 -4.38
CA ILE A 309 -5.45 2.18 -4.99
C ILE A 309 -6.42 3.34 -5.24
N GLU A 310 -6.51 4.31 -4.34
CA GLU A 310 -7.30 5.53 -4.58
C GLU A 310 -6.74 6.35 -5.74
N ASP A 311 -5.41 6.44 -5.85
CA ASP A 311 -4.73 7.14 -6.94
C ASP A 311 -5.15 6.56 -8.29
N ALA A 312 -5.22 5.24 -8.42
CA ALA A 312 -5.68 4.57 -9.63
C ALA A 312 -7.08 5.05 -10.07
N ALA A 313 -8.01 5.15 -9.12
CA ALA A 313 -9.37 5.61 -9.40
C ALA A 313 -9.38 7.08 -9.85
N VAL A 314 -8.72 7.97 -9.11
CA VAL A 314 -8.69 9.41 -9.46
C VAL A 314 -7.95 9.64 -10.78
N LEU A 315 -6.80 9.01 -11.00
CA LEU A 315 -6.04 9.14 -12.24
C LEU A 315 -6.85 8.68 -13.45
N SER A 316 -7.59 7.57 -13.32
CA SER A 316 -8.44 7.10 -14.41
C SER A 316 -9.56 8.08 -14.77
N ARG A 317 -10.11 8.78 -13.78
CA ARG A 317 -11.11 9.85 -14.02
C ARG A 317 -10.50 11.09 -14.65
N CYS A 318 -9.27 11.45 -14.29
CA CYS A 318 -8.57 12.57 -14.91
C CYS A 318 -8.22 12.30 -16.38
N LEU A 319 -8.01 11.04 -16.77
CA LEU A 319 -7.67 10.64 -18.15
C LEU A 319 -8.89 10.21 -19.00
N ASP A 320 -10.10 10.17 -18.44
CA ASP A 320 -11.30 9.77 -19.17
C ASP A 320 -11.62 10.79 -20.28
N GLY A 321 -11.67 10.31 -21.53
CA GLY A 321 -11.90 11.15 -22.72
C GLY A 321 -10.73 12.08 -23.10
N VAL A 322 -9.57 11.95 -22.46
CA VAL A 322 -8.39 12.79 -22.73
C VAL A 322 -7.61 12.28 -23.95
N ASP A 323 -7.25 13.19 -24.84
CA ASP A 323 -6.34 12.93 -25.95
C ASP A 323 -4.87 13.14 -25.54
N ARG A 324 -3.94 13.01 -26.50
CA ARG A 324 -2.51 13.15 -26.20
C ARG A 324 -2.13 14.55 -25.75
N ASP A 325 -2.82 15.59 -26.21
CA ASP A 325 -2.44 16.96 -25.91
C ASP A 325 -2.92 17.35 -24.50
N GLY A 326 -4.00 16.73 -24.01
CA GLY A 326 -4.53 16.93 -22.66
C GLY A 326 -3.84 16.14 -21.54
N VAL A 327 -2.88 15.24 -21.83
CA VAL A 327 -2.25 14.37 -20.81
C VAL A 327 -1.61 15.17 -19.67
N ALA A 328 -0.84 16.21 -20.01
CA ALA A 328 -0.15 17.01 -19.00
C ALA A 328 -1.14 17.71 -18.06
N ASP A 329 -2.28 18.14 -18.59
CA ASP A 329 -3.33 18.83 -17.84
C ASP A 329 -4.08 17.86 -16.93
N ALA A 330 -4.37 16.66 -17.43
CA ALA A 330 -4.92 15.56 -16.64
C ALA A 330 -4.02 15.17 -15.46
N PHE A 331 -2.70 15.12 -15.66
CA PHE A 331 -1.74 14.82 -14.59
C PHE A 331 -1.66 15.94 -13.54
N ARG A 332 -1.76 17.21 -13.95
CA ARG A 332 -1.86 18.33 -12.99
C ARG A 332 -3.16 18.28 -12.19
N CYS A 333 -4.28 17.95 -12.83
CA CYS A 333 -5.56 17.74 -12.16
C CYS A 333 -5.48 16.60 -11.14
N PHE A 334 -4.86 15.47 -11.52
CA PHE A 334 -4.63 14.33 -10.63
C PHE A 334 -3.80 14.72 -9.41
N GLU A 335 -2.66 15.37 -9.62
CA GLU A 335 -1.80 15.88 -8.54
C GLU A 335 -2.59 16.80 -7.60
N ALA A 336 -3.24 17.83 -8.14
CA ALA A 336 -3.99 18.81 -7.35
C ALA A 336 -5.14 18.17 -6.55
N THR A 337 -5.76 17.11 -7.08
CA THR A 337 -6.83 16.37 -6.40
C THR A 337 -6.31 15.50 -5.25
N ARG A 338 -5.13 14.90 -5.41
CA ARG A 338 -4.62 13.86 -4.50
C ARG A 338 -3.65 14.37 -3.45
N LYS A 339 -2.82 15.36 -3.79
CA LYS A 339 -1.68 15.80 -2.97
C LYS A 339 -2.08 16.17 -1.54
N GLY A 340 -3.09 17.03 -1.37
CA GLY A 340 -3.54 17.42 -0.03
C GLY A 340 -4.02 16.23 0.82
N ARG A 341 -4.65 15.23 0.19
CA ARG A 341 -5.14 14.03 0.89
C ARG A 341 -3.99 13.12 1.30
N THR A 342 -3.08 12.80 0.39
CA THR A 342 -1.97 11.88 0.67
C THR A 342 -0.97 12.50 1.64
N THR A 343 -0.70 13.81 1.54
CA THR A 343 0.13 14.54 2.52
C THR A 343 -0.46 14.45 3.92
N ARG A 344 -1.77 14.69 4.08
CA ARG A 344 -2.44 14.55 5.39
C ARG A 344 -2.29 13.13 5.96
N VAL A 345 -2.39 12.11 5.12
CA VAL A 345 -2.18 10.71 5.54
C VAL A 345 -0.72 10.44 5.89
N GLN A 346 0.25 10.93 5.11
CA GLN A 346 1.68 10.82 5.41
C GLN A 346 2.01 11.43 6.77
N GLU A 347 1.59 12.67 7.02
CA GLU A 347 1.82 13.39 8.28
C GLU A 347 1.15 12.71 9.48
N THR A 348 -0.12 12.31 9.32
CA THR A 348 -0.85 11.61 10.39
C THR A 348 -0.22 10.26 10.69
N SER A 349 0.25 9.55 9.67
CA SER A 349 0.96 8.28 9.85
C SER A 349 2.27 8.51 10.57
N ARG A 350 3.10 9.47 10.12
CA ARG A 350 4.39 9.85 10.72
C ARG A 350 4.29 10.11 12.23
N ALA A 351 3.20 10.72 12.70
CA ALA A 351 2.97 11.00 14.12
C ALA A 351 2.86 9.72 15.00
N ASN A 352 2.54 8.56 14.42
CA ASN A 352 2.44 7.26 15.11
C ASN A 352 1.50 7.27 16.34
N ILE A 353 0.39 8.00 16.24
CA ILE A 353 -0.65 8.08 17.27
C ILE A 353 -2.04 7.65 16.77
N TRP A 354 -2.15 7.21 15.52
CA TRP A 354 -3.42 6.80 14.91
C TRP A 354 -4.11 5.71 15.74
N LEU A 355 -5.36 5.98 16.15
CA LEU A 355 -6.20 5.12 17.00
C LEU A 355 -5.63 4.81 18.39
N LYS A 356 -4.56 5.49 18.83
CA LYS A 356 -4.06 5.37 20.20
C LYS A 356 -5.14 5.79 21.21
N GLU A 357 -5.91 6.81 20.83
CA GLU A 357 -7.07 7.34 21.54
C GLU A 357 -8.26 7.47 20.57
N ARG A 358 -9.42 7.86 21.10
CA ARG A 358 -10.63 8.08 20.29
C ARG A 358 -10.33 9.06 19.16
N THR A 359 -10.46 8.58 17.93
CA THR A 359 -10.09 9.32 16.71
C THR A 359 -11.27 9.36 15.74
N ASP A 360 -11.53 10.50 15.10
CA ASP A 360 -12.45 10.53 13.96
C ASP A 360 -11.77 9.95 12.72
N THR A 361 -12.32 8.83 12.25
CA THR A 361 -11.83 8.08 11.09
C THR A 361 -12.62 8.36 9.82
N SER A 362 -13.65 9.21 9.89
CA SER A 362 -14.61 9.42 8.80
C SER A 362 -13.97 10.04 7.57
N TRP A 363 -12.98 10.92 7.75
CA TRP A 363 -12.22 11.51 6.64
C TRP A 363 -11.33 10.50 5.89
N VAL A 364 -10.95 9.38 6.53
CA VAL A 364 -10.18 8.31 5.90
C VAL A 364 -11.12 7.34 5.20
N TYR A 365 -11.96 6.65 5.98
CA TYR A 365 -12.77 5.52 5.51
C TYR A 365 -14.04 5.95 4.77
N GLY A 366 -14.53 7.16 5.02
CA GLY A 366 -15.67 7.75 4.32
C GLY A 366 -15.33 8.28 2.92
N TYR A 367 -14.05 8.49 2.60
CA TYR A 367 -13.63 8.96 1.29
C TYR A 367 -14.01 7.98 0.18
N ASP A 368 -14.38 8.52 -0.97
CA ASP A 368 -14.67 7.76 -2.18
C ASP A 368 -13.93 8.39 -3.36
N ALA A 369 -12.92 7.68 -3.86
CA ALA A 369 -12.07 8.14 -4.95
C ALA A 369 -12.82 8.24 -6.29
N TRP A 370 -13.96 7.54 -6.43
CA TRP A 370 -14.77 7.62 -7.64
C TRP A 370 -15.68 8.84 -7.70
N SER A 371 -16.00 9.44 -6.55
CA SER A 371 -16.96 10.55 -6.48
C SER A 371 -16.38 11.86 -5.95
N VAL A 372 -15.15 11.86 -5.42
CA VAL A 372 -14.48 13.11 -5.00
C VAL A 372 -14.44 14.10 -6.17
N PRO A 373 -14.73 15.40 -5.96
CA PRO A 373 -14.54 16.40 -7.00
C PRO A 373 -13.08 16.41 -7.48
N LEU A 374 -12.88 16.46 -8.80
CA LEU A 374 -11.55 16.68 -9.37
C LEU A 374 -11.19 18.16 -9.21
N ALA A 375 -9.92 18.45 -8.98
CA ALA A 375 -9.41 19.81 -8.95
C ALA A 375 -9.63 20.49 -10.31
N ALA A 376 -9.96 21.79 -10.25
CA ALA A 376 -10.19 22.63 -11.42
C ALA A 376 -8.89 23.02 -12.14
#